data_AF-A0A673WR26-F1
#
_entry.id   AF-A0A673WR26-F1
#
_cell.length_a   1.000
_cell.length_b   1.000
_cell.length_c   1.000
_cell.angle_alpha   90.00
_cell.angle_beta   90.00
_cell.angle_gamma   90.00
#
_symmetry.space_group_name_H-M   'P 1'
#
loop_
_entity.id
_entity.type
_entity.pdbx_description
1 polymer ?
#
loop_
_entity_poly.entity_id
_entity_poly.type
_entity_poly.pdbx_seq_one_letter_code
_entity_poly.pdbx_strand_id
1 'polypeptide(L)'
;KRYNMAMKLAYWDIRGLAQPIRLLLEYTDTKYEDKFYTCGEAPNYDKSCWFDEKHKLGMDFPNLPYLEDGDRKIVQSNAIMRYIARKHNLCGESEDEKVRVDILENQAMDFRNGFVMMCYTDFDKMKPGYTERLPGTLKQFSEFLGTRKWFAGDTITFVDFIMYELLDQHIMFDSKCLDDFKNLQELVDRFEALEKIAAYMKSSRFIKTPVNNKMAKWGNKKE
;
A
#
# COMPACT_ATOMS: atom_id res chain seq x y z
N LYS A 1 -15.54 -17.51 25.45
CA LYS A 1 -15.79 -17.76 24.02
C LYS A 1 -15.67 -16.42 23.29
N ARG A 2 -14.49 -16.10 22.74
CA ARG A 2 -14.34 -14.89 21.91
C ARG A 2 -14.99 -15.20 20.58
N TYR A 3 -16.09 -14.52 20.26
CA TYR A 3 -16.62 -14.52 18.90
C TYR A 3 -15.47 -14.10 17.99
N ASN A 4 -15.16 -14.93 17.01
CA ASN A 4 -14.12 -14.67 16.02
C ASN A 4 -14.66 -13.59 15.07
N MET A 5 -14.75 -12.35 15.56
CA MET A 5 -15.19 -11.19 14.78
C MET A 5 -14.15 -10.97 13.68
N ALA A 6 -14.62 -10.80 12.44
CA ALA A 6 -13.74 -10.41 11.34
C ALA A 6 -13.01 -9.10 11.70
N MET A 7 -11.76 -8.95 11.25
CA MET A 7 -11.06 -7.68 11.43
C MET A 7 -11.81 -6.57 10.69
N LYS A 8 -11.71 -5.32 11.13
CA LYS A 8 -12.25 -4.18 10.39
C LYS A 8 -11.12 -3.27 9.94
N LEU A 9 -10.84 -3.24 8.64
CA LEU A 9 -9.96 -2.25 8.03
C LEU A 9 -10.80 -1.03 7.68
N ALA A 10 -10.35 0.17 8.04
CA ALA A 10 -11.04 1.39 7.66
C ALA A 10 -10.11 2.38 6.98
N TYR A 11 -10.57 2.92 5.86
CA TYR A 11 -9.84 3.92 5.08
C TYR A 11 -10.79 4.76 4.23
N TRP A 12 -10.23 5.72 3.49
CA TRP A 12 -10.96 6.38 2.42
C TRP A 12 -11.36 5.38 1.33
N ASP A 13 -12.46 5.65 0.61
CA ASP A 13 -12.94 4.91 -0.57
C ASP A 13 -12.05 5.14 -1.80
N ILE A 14 -10.77 4.80 -1.64
CA ILE A 14 -9.69 4.92 -2.62
C ILE A 14 -8.69 3.77 -2.37
N ARG A 15 -7.76 3.58 -3.30
CA ARG A 15 -6.64 2.64 -3.18
C ARG A 15 -5.68 3.06 -2.05
N GLY A 16 -4.97 4.18 -2.23
CA GLY A 16 -4.17 4.88 -1.23
C GLY A 16 -3.30 4.00 -0.31
N LEU A 17 -3.17 4.39 0.96
CA LEU A 17 -2.34 3.69 1.95
C LEU A 17 -2.88 2.31 2.35
N ALA A 18 -4.15 2.02 2.09
CA ALA A 18 -4.79 0.79 2.54
C ALA A 18 -4.60 -0.38 1.56
N GLN A 19 -4.22 -0.12 0.31
CA GLN A 19 -4.11 -1.18 -0.68
C GLN A 19 -3.08 -2.28 -0.33
N PRO A 20 -1.86 -1.98 0.17
CA PRO A 20 -0.96 -3.02 0.64
C PRO A 20 -1.57 -3.88 1.76
N ILE A 21 -2.38 -3.25 2.63
CA ILE A 21 -3.07 -3.93 3.73
C ILE A 21 -4.16 -4.86 3.20
N ARG A 22 -4.97 -4.41 2.24
CA ARG A 22 -5.99 -5.24 1.57
C ARG A 22 -5.35 -6.44 0.89
N LEU A 23 -4.29 -6.23 0.12
CA LEU A 23 -3.53 -7.30 -0.54
C LEU A 23 -3.00 -8.32 0.48
N LEU A 24 -2.46 -7.86 1.61
CA LEU A 24 -1.95 -8.73 2.67
C LEU A 24 -3.05 -9.51 3.38
N LEU A 25 -4.20 -8.89 3.67
CA LEU A 25 -5.37 -9.55 4.26
C LEU A 25 -5.91 -10.65 3.34
N GLU A 26 -6.00 -10.37 2.03
CA GLU A 26 -6.45 -11.33 1.01
C GLU A 26 -5.45 -12.48 0.86
N TYR A 27 -4.14 -12.18 0.79
CA TYR A 27 -3.10 -13.20 0.71
C TYR A 27 -3.08 -14.15 1.91
N THR A 28 -3.29 -13.61 3.11
CA THR A 28 -3.33 -14.39 4.36
C THR A 28 -4.67 -15.09 4.62
N ASP A 29 -5.64 -14.95 3.70
CA ASP A 29 -7.02 -15.44 3.85
C ASP A 29 -7.69 -14.93 5.14
N THR A 30 -7.26 -13.76 5.62
CA THR A 30 -7.79 -13.15 6.84
C THR A 30 -9.18 -12.59 6.56
N LYS A 31 -10.18 -13.02 7.33
CA LYS A 31 -11.53 -12.45 7.21
C LYS A 31 -11.55 -11.01 7.74
N TYR A 32 -11.97 -10.08 6.89
CA TYR A 32 -12.11 -8.68 7.26
C TYR A 32 -13.35 -8.02 6.64
N GLU A 33 -13.83 -6.98 7.29
CA GLU A 33 -14.73 -5.96 6.75
C GLU A 33 -13.89 -4.75 6.31
N ASP A 34 -14.18 -4.20 5.14
CA ASP A 34 -13.57 -2.95 4.66
C ASP A 34 -14.58 -1.81 4.84
N LYS A 35 -14.32 -0.93 5.81
CA LYS A 35 -15.13 0.26 6.09
C LYS A 35 -14.58 1.44 5.30
N PHE A 36 -15.40 1.99 4.43
CA PHE A 36 -15.04 3.15 3.62
C PHE A 36 -15.57 4.47 4.18
N TYR A 37 -14.71 5.47 4.19
CA TYR A 37 -15.07 6.87 4.31
C TYR A 37 -15.02 7.53 2.92
N THR A 38 -16.00 8.35 2.57
CA THR A 38 -16.05 8.99 1.24
C THR A 38 -15.87 10.49 1.37
N CYS A 39 -14.88 11.03 0.65
CA CYS A 39 -14.69 12.47 0.51
C CYS A 39 -15.76 13.06 -0.43
N GLY A 40 -16.37 14.18 -0.06
CA GLY A 40 -17.33 14.92 -0.88
C GLY A 40 -16.71 15.50 -2.17
N GLU A 41 -17.56 16.05 -3.03
CA GLU A 41 -17.12 16.64 -4.29
C GLU A 41 -16.46 18.02 -4.13
N ALA A 42 -15.75 18.45 -5.17
CA ALA A 42 -15.24 19.80 -5.28
C ALA A 42 -16.40 20.84 -5.27
N PRO A 43 -16.14 22.08 -4.80
CA PRO A 43 -14.87 22.58 -4.27
C PRO A 43 -14.64 22.29 -2.79
N ASN A 44 -15.66 21.76 -2.08
CA ASN A 44 -15.65 21.69 -0.62
C ASN A 44 -14.89 20.48 -0.08
N TYR A 45 -14.88 19.37 -0.82
CA TYR A 45 -14.21 18.12 -0.42
C TYR A 45 -14.56 17.72 1.02
N ASP A 46 -15.86 17.65 1.30
CA ASP A 46 -16.36 17.38 2.65
C ASP A 46 -15.81 16.05 3.19
N LYS A 47 -15.34 16.09 4.44
CA LYS A 47 -14.73 14.94 5.14
C LYS A 47 -15.37 14.72 6.51
N SER A 48 -16.54 15.33 6.76
CA SER A 48 -17.33 15.21 7.98
C SER A 48 -17.52 13.74 8.39
N CYS A 49 -17.77 12.86 7.41
CA CYS A 49 -17.92 11.41 7.62
C CYS A 49 -16.79 10.76 8.44
N TRP A 50 -15.57 11.29 8.33
CA TRP A 50 -14.43 10.86 9.15
C TRP A 50 -14.20 11.78 10.34
N PHE A 51 -14.14 13.10 10.13
CA PHE A 51 -13.75 14.04 11.18
C PHE A 51 -14.74 14.09 12.35
N ASP A 52 -16.03 13.81 12.11
CA ASP A 52 -17.05 13.77 13.15
C ASP A 52 -17.00 12.48 14.00
N GLU A 53 -16.40 11.41 13.47
CA GLU A 53 -16.22 10.13 14.16
C GLU A 53 -14.82 9.98 14.79
N LYS A 54 -13.81 10.60 14.20
CA LYS A 54 -12.37 10.39 14.49
C LYS A 54 -12.03 10.26 15.96
N HIS A 55 -12.48 11.21 16.78
CA HIS A 55 -12.15 11.28 18.22
C HIS A 55 -13.02 10.36 19.10
N LYS A 56 -14.11 9.80 18.56
CA LYS A 56 -15.04 8.90 19.26
C LYS A 56 -14.56 7.44 19.22
N LEU A 57 -13.60 7.13 18.37
CA LEU A 57 -13.12 5.76 18.15
C LEU A 57 -12.17 5.24 19.24
N GLY A 58 -11.75 6.07 20.20
CA GLY A 58 -10.92 5.64 21.33
C GLY A 58 -9.57 5.04 20.90
N MET A 59 -8.87 5.73 19.99
CA MET A 59 -7.51 5.41 19.55
C MET A 59 -6.54 6.44 20.13
N ASP A 60 -5.31 6.01 20.45
CA ASP A 60 -4.28 6.92 20.99
C ASP A 60 -3.89 8.02 19.98
N PHE A 61 -3.77 7.64 18.71
CA PHE A 61 -3.45 8.55 17.60
C PHE A 61 -4.45 8.37 16.46
N PRO A 62 -5.70 8.90 16.56
CA PRO A 62 -6.74 8.65 15.57
C PRO A 62 -6.29 9.04 14.16
N ASN A 63 -6.26 8.07 13.24
CA ASN A 63 -5.81 8.28 11.87
C ASN A 63 -6.40 7.24 10.91
N LEU A 64 -6.26 7.47 9.61
CA LEU A 64 -6.57 6.51 8.54
C LEU A 64 -5.26 6.12 7.81
N PRO A 65 -5.05 4.83 7.50
CA PRO A 65 -5.90 3.69 7.84
C PRO A 65 -5.83 3.33 9.32
N TYR A 66 -6.91 2.68 9.80
CA TYR A 66 -6.91 1.96 11.06
C TYR A 66 -7.43 0.53 10.87
N LEU A 67 -6.98 -0.37 11.74
CA LEU A 67 -7.44 -1.75 11.84
C LEU A 67 -7.99 -2.01 13.24
N GLU A 68 -9.18 -2.60 13.31
CA GLU A 68 -9.73 -3.18 14.54
C GLU A 68 -9.68 -4.70 14.49
N ASP A 69 -9.23 -5.31 15.58
CA ASP A 69 -9.17 -6.76 15.75
C ASP A 69 -9.50 -7.11 17.21
N GLY A 70 -10.78 -7.39 17.47
CA GLY A 70 -11.34 -7.46 18.82
C GLY A 70 -11.16 -6.12 19.54
N ASP A 71 -10.55 -6.16 20.74
CA ASP A 71 -10.30 -4.96 21.54
C ASP A 71 -9.09 -4.15 21.05
N ARG A 72 -8.34 -4.68 20.08
CA ARG A 72 -7.13 -4.02 19.58
C ARG A 72 -7.47 -3.03 18.47
N LYS A 73 -7.00 -1.80 18.63
CA LYS A 73 -7.09 -0.73 17.62
C LYS A 73 -5.70 -0.33 17.20
N ILE A 74 -5.41 -0.40 15.90
CA ILE A 74 -4.09 -0.15 15.34
C ILE A 74 -4.22 0.93 14.28
N VAL A 75 -3.35 1.92 14.34
CA VAL A 75 -3.22 3.01 13.36
C VAL A 75 -1.81 2.96 12.76
N GLN A 76 -1.55 3.76 11.72
CA GLN A 76 -0.33 3.73 10.89
C GLN A 76 -0.25 2.48 10.00
N SER A 77 -0.16 2.69 8.68
CA SER A 77 -0.17 1.61 7.69
C SER A 77 0.92 0.57 7.96
N ASN A 78 2.15 1.00 8.24
CA ASN A 78 3.28 0.10 8.49
C ASN A 78 3.09 -0.73 9.78
N ALA A 79 2.52 -0.13 10.84
CA ALA A 79 2.22 -0.86 12.07
C ALA A 79 1.10 -1.90 11.86
N ILE A 80 0.09 -1.58 11.06
CA ILE A 80 -0.97 -2.51 10.65
C ILE A 80 -0.38 -3.66 9.81
N MET A 81 0.46 -3.35 8.82
CA MET A 81 1.14 -4.36 7.99
C MET A 81 1.97 -5.31 8.85
N ARG A 82 2.83 -4.78 9.73
CA ARG A 82 3.64 -5.59 10.66
C ARG A 82 2.77 -6.42 11.62
N TYR A 83 1.62 -5.90 12.05
CA TYR A 83 0.71 -6.64 12.92
C TYR A 83 0.14 -7.89 12.24
N ILE A 84 -0.37 -7.73 11.02
CA ILE A 84 -0.87 -8.85 10.22
C ILE A 84 0.29 -9.80 9.91
N ALA A 85 1.42 -9.28 9.44
CA ALA A 85 2.60 -10.07 9.10
C ALA A 85 3.08 -10.98 10.24
N ARG A 86 3.14 -10.46 11.48
CA ARG A 86 3.54 -11.25 12.67
C ARG A 86 2.58 -12.41 12.97
N LYS A 87 1.30 -12.31 12.63
CA LYS A 87 0.35 -13.41 12.81
C LYS A 87 0.57 -14.56 11.81
N HIS A 88 1.29 -14.31 10.74
CA HIS A 88 1.50 -15.24 9.62
C HIS A 88 2.97 -15.50 9.31
N ASN A 89 3.89 -15.11 10.19
CA ASN A 89 5.35 -15.25 10.02
C ASN A 89 5.91 -14.59 8.74
N LEU A 90 5.40 -13.41 8.38
CA LEU A 90 5.78 -12.67 7.15
C LEU A 90 6.72 -11.47 7.41
N CYS A 91 7.56 -11.54 8.45
CA CYS A 91 8.43 -10.44 8.87
C CYS A 91 9.93 -10.65 8.57
N GLY A 92 10.30 -11.74 7.89
CA GLY A 92 11.68 -12.21 7.83
C GLY A 92 12.04 -13.05 9.06
N GLU A 93 12.79 -14.13 8.85
CA GLU A 93 13.13 -15.10 9.90
C GLU A 93 14.54 -14.85 10.42
N SER A 94 15.50 -14.73 9.50
CA SER A 94 16.90 -14.42 9.80
C SER A 94 17.11 -12.94 10.11
N GLU A 95 18.23 -12.62 10.75
CA GLU A 95 18.60 -11.22 11.01
C GLU A 95 18.78 -10.43 9.71
N ASP A 96 19.42 -11.03 8.71
CA ASP A 96 19.62 -10.42 7.39
C ASP A 96 18.29 -10.10 6.70
N GLU A 97 17.30 -10.99 6.79
CA GLU A 97 15.96 -10.75 6.23
C GLU A 97 15.26 -9.60 6.96
N LYS A 98 15.34 -9.57 8.30
CA LYS A 98 14.74 -8.47 9.10
C LYS A 98 15.38 -7.13 8.77
N VAL A 99 16.71 -7.08 8.63
CA VAL A 99 17.42 -5.87 8.20
C VAL A 99 16.94 -5.41 6.82
N ARG A 100 16.78 -6.33 5.85
CA ARG A 100 16.25 -5.97 4.52
C ARG A 100 14.81 -5.47 4.60
N VAL A 101 13.97 -6.12 5.38
CA VAL A 101 12.58 -5.69 5.64
C VAL A 101 12.55 -4.28 6.23
N ASP A 102 13.36 -4.01 7.25
CA ASP A 102 13.37 -2.71 7.93
C ASP A 102 13.88 -1.59 7.03
N ILE A 103 14.96 -1.82 6.28
CA ILE A 103 15.47 -0.85 5.30
C ILE A 103 14.40 -0.56 4.23
N LEU A 104 13.83 -1.62 3.65
CA LEU A 104 12.92 -1.47 2.53
C LEU A 104 11.59 -0.83 2.94
N GLU A 105 11.04 -1.16 4.11
CA GLU A 105 9.81 -0.54 4.61
C GLU A 105 9.96 0.99 4.69
N ASN A 106 11.09 1.47 5.19
CA ASN A 106 11.35 2.90 5.35
C ASN A 106 11.65 3.56 4.00
N GLN A 107 12.48 2.94 3.16
CA GLN A 107 12.79 3.45 1.82
C GLN A 107 11.54 3.52 0.92
N ALA A 108 10.66 2.52 1.03
CA ALA A 108 9.38 2.50 0.32
C ALA A 108 8.46 3.66 0.76
N MET A 109 8.47 4.01 2.04
CA MET A 109 7.69 5.15 2.54
C MET A 109 8.22 6.47 1.99
N ASP A 110 9.54 6.66 1.91
CA ASP A 110 10.15 7.85 1.30
C ASP A 110 9.82 7.95 -0.18
N PHE A 111 9.91 6.84 -0.92
CA PHE A 111 9.55 6.76 -2.33
C PHE A 111 8.08 7.14 -2.55
N ARG A 112 7.18 6.56 -1.74
CA ARG A 112 5.75 6.91 -1.74
C ARG A 112 5.52 8.39 -1.47
N ASN A 113 6.16 8.95 -0.44
CA ASN A 113 5.94 10.33 -0.03
C ASN A 113 6.39 11.31 -1.12
N GLY A 114 7.49 11.01 -1.83
CA GLY A 114 7.91 11.77 -3.01
C GLY A 114 6.85 11.80 -4.11
N PHE A 115 6.29 10.63 -4.45
CA PHE A 115 5.24 10.51 -5.46
C PHE A 115 3.95 11.23 -5.07
N VAL A 116 3.50 11.04 -3.83
CA VAL A 116 2.26 11.65 -3.30
C VAL A 116 2.40 13.17 -3.20
N MET A 117 3.55 13.68 -2.78
CA MET A 117 3.81 15.13 -2.74
C MET A 117 3.63 15.76 -4.13
N MET A 118 4.18 15.15 -5.17
CA MET A 118 3.97 15.59 -6.56
C MET A 118 2.48 15.55 -6.94
N CYS A 119 1.76 14.47 -6.60
CA CYS A 119 0.36 14.30 -6.96
C CYS A 119 -0.60 15.31 -6.31
N TYR A 120 -0.27 15.86 -5.14
CA TYR A 120 -1.17 16.71 -4.35
C TYR A 120 -0.79 18.20 -4.33
N THR A 121 0.34 18.59 -4.92
CA THR A 121 0.84 19.97 -4.90
C THR A 121 0.88 20.57 -6.31
N ASP A 122 2.05 21.06 -6.75
CA ASP A 122 2.26 21.67 -8.07
C ASP A 122 2.70 20.60 -9.09
N PHE A 123 1.76 19.72 -9.42
CA PHE A 123 2.01 18.52 -10.24
C PHE A 123 2.72 18.84 -11.55
N ASP A 124 2.25 19.85 -12.29
CA ASP A 124 2.79 20.20 -13.61
C ASP A 124 4.24 20.68 -13.52
N LYS A 125 4.59 21.40 -12.44
CA LYS A 125 5.96 21.86 -12.19
C LYS A 125 6.88 20.75 -11.67
N MET A 126 6.38 19.86 -10.83
CA MET A 126 7.19 18.83 -10.17
C MET A 126 7.40 17.58 -11.05
N LYS A 127 6.43 17.27 -11.92
CA LYS A 127 6.44 16.06 -12.75
C LYS A 127 7.71 15.87 -13.58
N PRO A 128 8.22 16.88 -14.33
CA PRO A 128 9.43 16.68 -15.14
C PRO A 128 10.64 16.22 -14.32
N GLY A 129 10.89 16.89 -13.18
CA GLY A 129 12.01 16.52 -12.31
C GLY A 129 11.80 15.19 -11.57
N TYR A 130 10.55 14.82 -11.27
CA TYR A 130 10.25 13.50 -10.70
C TYR A 130 10.55 12.39 -11.73
N THR A 131 10.03 12.52 -12.94
CA THR A 131 10.22 11.56 -14.03
C THR A 131 11.71 11.41 -14.40
N GLU A 132 12.48 12.50 -14.41
CA GLU A 132 13.94 12.45 -14.66
C GLU A 132 14.69 11.61 -13.61
N ARG A 133 14.29 11.69 -12.33
CA ARG A 133 14.95 10.96 -11.22
C ARG A 133 14.43 9.53 -11.03
N LEU A 134 13.24 9.22 -11.56
CA LEU A 134 12.56 7.95 -11.33
C LEU A 134 13.40 6.73 -11.75
N PRO A 135 14.05 6.69 -12.94
CA PRO A 135 14.90 5.56 -13.33
C PRO A 135 16.05 5.30 -12.36
N GLY A 136 16.68 6.36 -11.85
CA GLY A 136 17.75 6.24 -10.85
C GLY A 136 17.27 5.64 -9.53
N THR A 137 16.04 5.98 -9.12
CA THR A 137 15.42 5.42 -7.90
C THR A 137 15.02 3.95 -8.10
N LEU A 138 14.42 3.62 -9.25
CA LEU A 138 14.05 2.25 -9.59
C LEU A 138 15.27 1.34 -9.74
N LYS A 139 16.39 1.87 -10.26
CA LYS A 139 17.68 1.17 -10.29
C LYS A 139 18.13 0.75 -8.90
N GLN A 140 18.01 1.62 -7.89
CA GLN A 140 18.36 1.27 -6.50
C GLN A 140 17.53 0.10 -5.97
N PHE A 141 16.21 0.08 -6.23
CA PHE A 141 15.36 -1.04 -5.85
C PHE A 141 15.67 -2.33 -6.63
N SER A 142 15.96 -2.20 -7.93
CA SER A 142 16.38 -3.32 -8.77
C SER A 142 17.69 -3.94 -8.27
N GLU A 143 18.68 -3.12 -7.92
CA GLU A 143 19.95 -3.58 -7.35
C GLU A 143 19.77 -4.20 -5.95
N PHE A 144 18.90 -3.62 -5.13
CA PHE A 144 18.58 -4.15 -3.80
C PHE A 144 17.89 -5.52 -3.86
N LEU A 145 16.92 -5.70 -4.77
CA LEU A 145 16.31 -7.00 -5.06
C LEU A 145 17.37 -8.00 -5.56
N GLY A 146 18.18 -7.56 -6.51
CA GLY A 146 19.22 -8.39 -7.13
C GLY A 146 18.61 -9.62 -7.80
N THR A 147 19.08 -10.80 -7.42
CA THR A 147 18.62 -12.11 -7.93
C THR A 147 17.60 -12.82 -7.03
N ARG A 148 17.17 -12.17 -5.93
CA ARG A 148 16.26 -12.79 -4.96
C ARG A 148 14.85 -12.93 -5.52
N LYS A 149 14.10 -13.91 -5.00
CA LYS A 149 12.69 -14.12 -5.35
C LYS A 149 11.78 -13.04 -4.73
N TRP A 150 12.10 -12.60 -3.53
CA TRP A 150 11.38 -11.55 -2.83
C TRP A 150 12.42 -10.61 -2.21
N PHE A 151 12.01 -9.42 -1.81
CA PHE A 151 12.97 -8.41 -1.37
C PHE A 151 13.78 -8.83 -0.13
N ALA A 152 13.19 -9.61 0.77
CA ALA A 152 13.90 -10.12 1.94
C ALA A 152 14.80 -11.33 1.62
N GLY A 153 14.41 -12.18 0.66
CA GLY A 153 15.03 -13.48 0.41
C GLY A 153 14.19 -14.37 -0.52
N ASP A 154 14.09 -15.66 -0.18
CA ASP A 154 13.34 -16.65 -0.97
C ASP A 154 11.85 -16.75 -0.58
N THR A 155 11.51 -16.26 0.61
CA THR A 155 10.14 -16.23 1.16
C THR A 155 9.57 -14.82 1.11
N ILE A 156 8.29 -14.72 0.77
CA ILE A 156 7.59 -13.43 0.71
C ILE A 156 7.40 -12.85 2.10
N THR A 157 7.49 -11.52 2.22
CA THR A 157 7.27 -10.78 3.46
C THR A 157 6.33 -9.61 3.20
N PHE A 158 5.88 -8.93 4.25
CA PHE A 158 4.92 -7.83 4.09
C PHE A 158 5.47 -6.65 3.28
N VAL A 159 6.79 -6.48 3.16
CA VAL A 159 7.38 -5.39 2.37
C VAL A 159 7.23 -5.62 0.87
N ASP A 160 7.07 -6.86 0.41
CA ASP A 160 6.79 -7.16 -0.99
C ASP A 160 5.41 -6.61 -1.40
N PHE A 161 4.44 -6.58 -0.48
CA PHE A 161 3.11 -6.00 -0.70
C PHE A 161 3.16 -4.47 -0.81
N ILE A 162 4.01 -3.84 0.01
CA ILE A 162 4.24 -2.39 -0.04
C ILE A 162 4.92 -2.04 -1.37
N MET A 163 5.98 -2.75 -1.73
CA MET A 163 6.71 -2.47 -2.96
C MET A 163 5.91 -2.79 -4.22
N TYR A 164 5.15 -3.89 -4.25
CA TYR A 164 4.25 -4.18 -5.36
C TYR A 164 3.28 -3.02 -5.59
N GLU A 165 2.63 -2.53 -4.54
CA GLU A 165 1.69 -1.40 -4.65
C GLU A 165 2.36 -0.16 -5.25
N LEU A 166 3.58 0.15 -4.80
CA LEU A 166 4.32 1.30 -5.30
C LEU A 166 4.72 1.11 -6.76
N LEU A 167 5.24 -0.07 -7.14
CA LEU A 167 5.61 -0.36 -8.52
C LEU A 167 4.38 -0.29 -9.44
N ASP A 168 3.25 -0.89 -9.06
CA ASP A 168 2.03 -0.84 -9.87
C ASP A 168 1.50 0.59 -10.06
N GLN A 169 1.49 1.42 -9.00
CA GLN A 169 1.15 2.84 -9.14
C GLN A 169 2.08 3.57 -10.12
N HIS A 170 3.37 3.22 -10.15
CA HIS A 170 4.33 3.82 -11.08
C HIS A 170 4.16 3.30 -12.51
N ILE A 171 3.79 2.04 -12.71
CA ILE A 171 3.41 1.50 -14.02
C ILE A 171 2.15 2.22 -14.55
N MET A 172 1.16 2.48 -13.68
CA MET A 172 -0.02 3.27 -14.05
C MET A 172 0.33 4.73 -14.41
N PHE A 173 1.36 5.29 -13.78
CA PHE A 173 1.81 6.66 -14.03
C PHE A 173 2.67 6.80 -15.30
N ASP A 174 3.56 5.83 -15.52
CA ASP A 174 4.44 5.71 -16.67
C ASP A 174 4.65 4.22 -16.96
N SER A 175 3.94 3.72 -17.98
CA SER A 175 3.90 2.30 -18.31
C SER A 175 5.24 1.71 -18.74
N LYS A 176 6.24 2.55 -19.02
CA LYS A 176 7.59 2.13 -19.45
C LYS A 176 8.63 2.27 -18.36
N CYS A 177 8.26 2.73 -17.15
CA CYS A 177 9.23 3.03 -16.10
C CYS A 177 10.06 1.79 -15.66
N LEU A 178 9.58 0.57 -15.92
CA LEU A 178 10.28 -0.66 -15.60
C LEU A 178 11.00 -1.34 -16.77
N ASP A 179 10.96 -0.78 -18.00
CA ASP A 179 11.49 -1.44 -19.21
C ASP A 179 12.96 -1.88 -19.06
N ASP A 180 13.77 -1.07 -18.35
CA ASP A 180 15.19 -1.34 -18.09
C ASP A 180 15.45 -2.26 -16.88
N PHE A 181 14.42 -2.63 -16.11
CA PHE A 181 14.53 -3.35 -14.84
C PHE A 181 13.78 -4.68 -14.87
N LYS A 182 14.31 -5.64 -15.63
CA LYS A 182 13.69 -6.97 -15.83
C LYS A 182 13.33 -7.68 -14.51
N ASN A 183 14.17 -7.60 -13.48
CA ASN A 183 13.88 -8.26 -12.20
C ASN A 183 12.71 -7.62 -11.43
N LEU A 184 12.45 -6.32 -11.62
CA LEU A 184 11.27 -5.65 -11.07
C LEU A 184 10.01 -6.01 -11.85
N GLN A 185 10.09 -6.12 -13.17
CA GLN A 185 8.98 -6.64 -13.98
C GLN A 185 8.61 -8.06 -13.54
N GLU A 186 9.60 -8.95 -13.41
CA GLU A 186 9.39 -10.32 -12.94
C GLU A 186 8.85 -10.39 -11.50
N LEU A 187 9.21 -9.44 -10.63
CA LEU A 187 8.63 -9.34 -9.28
C LEU A 187 7.13 -9.02 -9.34
N VAL A 188 6.74 -8.03 -10.16
CA VAL A 188 5.34 -7.63 -10.37
C VAL A 188 4.54 -8.82 -10.90
N ASP A 189 5.00 -9.44 -11.99
CA ASP A 189 4.34 -10.60 -12.60
C ASP A 189 4.18 -11.76 -11.59
N ARG A 190 5.23 -12.03 -10.82
CA ARG A 190 5.23 -13.08 -9.80
C ARG A 190 4.25 -12.79 -8.67
N PHE A 191 4.15 -11.53 -8.23
CA PHE A 191 3.22 -11.11 -7.18
C PHE A 191 1.78 -11.24 -7.64
N GLU A 192 1.45 -10.79 -8.86
CA GLU A 192 0.11 -10.89 -9.43
C GLU A 192 -0.31 -12.33 -9.72
N ALA A 193 0.65 -13.22 -9.98
CA ALA A 193 0.41 -14.65 -10.19
C ALA A 193 0.13 -15.43 -8.88
N LEU A 194 0.30 -14.84 -7.69
CA LEU A 194 -0.07 -15.49 -6.44
C LEU A 194 -1.58 -15.77 -6.42
N GLU A 195 -1.98 -17.02 -6.21
CA GLU A 195 -3.38 -17.48 -6.36
C GLU A 195 -4.40 -16.56 -5.67
N LYS A 196 -4.15 -16.21 -4.40
CA LYS A 196 -5.03 -15.33 -3.61
C LYS A 196 -5.06 -13.90 -4.13
N ILE A 197 -3.93 -13.38 -4.61
CA ILE A 197 -3.83 -12.03 -5.20
C ILE A 197 -4.55 -12.01 -6.55
N ALA A 198 -4.26 -12.96 -7.43
CA ALA A 198 -4.92 -13.10 -8.73
C ALA A 198 -6.44 -13.21 -8.58
N ALA A 199 -6.92 -13.97 -7.60
CA ALA A 199 -8.34 -14.09 -7.28
C ALA A 199 -8.93 -12.76 -6.77
N TYR A 200 -8.23 -12.08 -5.86
CA TYR A 200 -8.66 -10.79 -5.34
C TYR A 200 -8.76 -9.74 -6.45
N MET A 201 -7.74 -9.61 -7.30
CA MET A 201 -7.69 -8.63 -8.40
C MET A 201 -8.79 -8.81 -9.44
N LYS A 202 -9.32 -10.03 -9.59
CA LYS A 202 -10.48 -10.34 -10.46
C LYS A 202 -11.83 -10.11 -9.79
N SER A 203 -11.86 -9.87 -8.47
CA SER A 203 -13.09 -9.69 -7.71
C SER A 203 -13.55 -8.24 -7.71
N SER A 204 -14.84 -8.02 -7.40
CA SER A 204 -15.40 -6.68 -7.21
C SER A 204 -14.87 -5.95 -5.97
N ARG A 205 -14.11 -6.63 -5.09
CA ARG A 205 -13.46 -6.01 -3.92
C ARG A 205 -12.15 -5.31 -4.27
N PHE A 206 -11.58 -5.55 -5.46
CA PHE A 206 -10.33 -4.92 -5.84
C PHE A 206 -10.53 -3.46 -6.23
N ILE A 207 -9.80 -2.57 -5.56
CA ILE A 207 -9.83 -1.13 -5.84
C ILE A 207 -8.64 -0.78 -6.73
N LYS A 208 -8.86 -0.86 -8.05
CA LYS A 208 -7.85 -0.43 -9.04
C LYS A 208 -7.66 1.09 -9.02
N THR A 209 -8.77 1.82 -8.98
CA THR A 209 -8.84 3.29 -8.98
C THR A 209 -9.99 3.76 -8.09
N PRO A 210 -9.94 5.00 -7.57
CA PRO A 210 -8.86 5.98 -7.71
C PRO A 210 -7.63 5.64 -6.84
N VAL A 211 -6.43 5.95 -7.33
CA VAL A 211 -5.16 5.79 -6.59
C VAL A 211 -5.11 6.78 -5.41
N ASN A 212 -5.43 8.03 -5.70
CA ASN A 212 -5.42 9.16 -4.78
C ASN A 212 -6.83 9.69 -4.56
N ASN A 213 -7.00 10.51 -3.52
CA ASN A 213 -8.27 11.15 -3.20
C ASN A 213 -8.55 12.35 -4.12
N LYS A 214 -9.80 12.82 -4.15
CA LYS A 214 -10.37 13.75 -5.16
C LYS A 214 -9.59 15.04 -5.39
N MET A 215 -8.85 15.51 -4.39
CA MET A 215 -8.03 16.73 -4.44
C MET A 215 -6.71 16.56 -5.19
N ALA A 216 -6.24 15.33 -5.42
CA ALA A 216 -5.01 15.09 -6.16
C ALA A 216 -5.16 15.46 -7.64
N LYS A 217 -4.05 15.83 -8.27
CA LYS A 217 -3.94 16.15 -9.70
C LYS A 217 -3.74 14.92 -10.58
N TRP A 218 -3.36 13.79 -9.98
CA TRP A 218 -3.21 12.51 -10.68
C TRP A 218 -3.81 11.36 -9.86
N GLY A 219 -4.44 10.41 -10.57
CA GLY A 219 -5.01 9.20 -9.97
C GLY A 219 -6.26 9.44 -9.11
N ASN A 220 -6.96 10.57 -9.28
CA ASN A 220 -8.10 10.98 -8.45
C ASN A 220 -9.48 10.58 -9.01
N LYS A 221 -9.52 9.86 -10.13
CA LYS A 221 -10.75 9.43 -10.83
C LYS A 221 -10.92 7.92 -10.73
N LYS A 222 -12.18 7.49 -10.66
CA LYS A 222 -12.57 6.09 -10.79
C LYS A 222 -12.66 5.75 -12.29
N GLU A 223 -12.12 4.61 -12.66
CA GLU A 223 -12.08 4.08 -14.03
C GLU A 223 -12.90 2.78 -14.10
#